data_AF-A0A432K9N8-F1
#
_entry.id   AF-A0A432K9N8-F1
#
_cell.length_a   1.000
_cell.length_b   1.000
_cell.length_c   1.000
_cell.angle_alpha   90.00
_cell.angle_beta   90.00
_cell.angle_gamma   90.00
#
_symmetry.space_group_name_H-M   'P 1'
#
loop_
_entity.id
_entity.type
_entity.pdbx_description
1 polymer ?
#
loop_
_entity_poly.entity_id
_entity_poly.type
_entity_poly.pdbx_seq_one_letter_code
_entity_poly.pdbx_strand_id
1 'polypeptide(L)'
;PEEDIYWGAEDTWLGNNRYSGERDLENPLAAVQMGLIYVNPEGPDGNPDPQKSAYDIRETFKRMAMNDYETVALTAGGHTFGKTHGAGDAALVGPEPEAAPLEQMGLGWISSHKSGKGRDTITSGLEGAWTPTPTQWDMSYFDVLFGYEWELSKSPAGAHQWVPKNIADKDKAPDAEDASIKVGIMMTTADMAMKVDPDYRKISEHFHKNPEEFADAFARAWFKLTHRDMGPKVRYLGPEVPAEDLDWQDPIPEVDYEIINQQDVKELKMQILETGLSVSELVYTAWSSASTFRGTDKKGGANGARIALTPQKDWEVNQPAQLSKVLNALTDIQKKFNDAQSGNKKVSLADLIVLGGCAAVEKAAKDAGYNIEVPFSPGRADTTQELTDVESFEWLKPEADGFRNYRRTAFTVPDEEMLIDKAQLLELSAPEMTVLVGGMRVLDANYNNSKHGVLTKSPGKLTNDFFVNITDINTEWSPSKEDDIFEAKDRKTGEKKWTGTRVDLVFGSNSQLRAISEVYAQSDAKEKFVKDFVKAWDKVMNLDRFDLK
;
A
#
# COMPACT_ATOMS: atom_id res chain seq x y z
N PRO A 1 -13.64 9.62 -4.95
CA PRO A 1 -12.34 9.29 -4.30
C PRO A 1 -12.62 8.67 -2.93
N GLU A 2 -11.80 7.77 -2.43
CA GLU A 2 -11.83 7.47 -0.99
C GLU A 2 -11.61 8.81 -0.25
N GLU A 3 -12.46 9.13 0.74
CA GLU A 3 -12.43 10.43 1.43
C GLU A 3 -11.12 10.66 2.21
N ASP A 4 -10.34 9.59 2.44
CA ASP A 4 -9.26 9.52 3.43
C ASP A 4 -7.89 9.16 2.81
N ILE A 5 -7.48 9.80 1.70
CA ILE A 5 -6.10 9.66 1.17
C ILE A 5 -5.33 10.96 1.40
N TYR A 6 -4.16 10.87 2.02
CA TYR A 6 -3.24 12.00 2.18
C TYR A 6 -2.48 12.27 0.87
N TRP A 7 -2.94 13.28 0.11
CA TRP A 7 -2.34 13.73 -1.16
C TRP A 7 -1.25 14.80 -1.00
N GLY A 8 -0.98 15.22 0.24
CA GLY A 8 -0.03 16.27 0.60
C GLY A 8 -0.68 17.35 1.47
N ALA A 9 0.14 18.13 2.16
CA ALA A 9 -0.29 19.18 3.07
C ALA A 9 -0.55 20.53 2.39
N GLU A 10 -0.41 20.64 1.06
CA GLU A 10 -0.63 21.88 0.35
C GLU A 10 -2.10 22.33 0.39
N ASP A 11 -2.30 23.63 0.58
CA ASP A 11 -3.60 24.31 0.55
C ASP A 11 -3.93 24.92 -0.83
N THR A 12 -3.06 24.70 -1.81
CA THR A 12 -3.16 25.27 -3.16
C THR A 12 -2.79 24.23 -4.22
N TRP A 13 -3.60 24.17 -5.29
CA TRP A 13 -3.32 23.31 -6.45
C TRP A 13 -1.97 23.67 -7.07
N LEU A 14 -1.23 22.64 -7.49
CA LEU A 14 0.12 22.73 -8.04
C LEU A 14 1.16 23.31 -7.07
N GLY A 15 0.87 23.39 -5.77
CA GLY A 15 1.89 23.64 -4.74
C GLY A 15 2.87 22.47 -4.60
N ASN A 16 4.08 22.73 -4.11
CA ASN A 16 5.17 21.75 -3.97
C ASN A 16 5.80 21.74 -2.55
N ASN A 17 5.06 22.13 -1.51
CA ASN A 17 5.53 22.11 -0.11
C ASN A 17 5.53 20.67 0.46
N ARG A 18 6.24 19.77 -0.23
CA ARG A 18 6.32 18.32 0.03
C ARG A 18 7.73 17.76 -0.03
N TYR A 19 8.71 18.65 -0.17
CA TYR A 19 10.12 18.31 -0.27
C TYR A 19 10.88 18.81 0.96
N SER A 20 11.90 18.03 1.35
CA SER A 20 12.89 18.43 2.34
C SER A 20 14.30 18.13 1.81
N GLY A 21 15.34 18.53 2.56
CA GLY A 21 16.73 18.17 2.22
C GLY A 21 17.14 18.57 0.80
N GLU A 22 17.71 17.61 0.07
CA GLU A 22 18.18 17.77 -1.31
C GLU A 22 17.13 17.30 -2.34
N ARG A 23 15.87 17.72 -2.16
CA ARG A 23 14.70 17.31 -2.97
C ARG A 23 14.18 15.91 -2.61
N ASP A 24 14.21 15.60 -1.32
CA ASP A 24 13.62 14.38 -0.75
C ASP A 24 12.10 14.55 -0.64
N LEU A 25 11.36 13.81 -1.47
CA LEU A 25 9.89 13.82 -1.46
C LEU A 25 9.36 13.10 -0.20
N GLU A 26 8.45 13.76 0.51
CA GLU A 26 7.81 13.20 1.72
C GLU A 26 7.08 11.88 1.41
N ASN A 27 7.22 10.88 2.29
CA ASN A 27 6.39 9.68 2.23
C ASN A 27 5.02 9.96 2.87
N PRO A 28 3.92 9.43 2.32
CA PRO A 28 3.81 8.42 1.26
C PRO A 28 3.62 8.99 -0.16
N LEU A 29 3.92 10.28 -0.40
CA LEU A 29 3.61 10.94 -1.66
C LEU A 29 4.44 10.38 -2.82
N ALA A 30 3.83 10.34 -4.01
CA ALA A 30 4.46 9.85 -5.24
C ALA A 30 4.31 10.82 -6.42
N ALA A 31 3.99 12.09 -6.15
CA ALA A 31 3.89 13.15 -7.15
C ALA A 31 4.59 14.43 -6.69
N VAL A 32 5.15 15.18 -7.61
CA VAL A 32 6.01 16.35 -7.32
C VAL A 32 5.24 17.61 -6.90
N GLN A 33 3.95 17.68 -7.23
CA GLN A 33 3.08 18.83 -6.93
C GLN A 33 1.65 18.35 -6.66
N MET A 34 0.91 19.12 -5.87
CA MET A 34 -0.49 18.83 -5.54
C MET A 34 -1.35 18.83 -6.81
N GLY A 35 -2.06 17.72 -7.06
CA GLY A 35 -2.92 17.55 -8.23
C GLY A 35 -2.23 17.06 -9.51
N LEU A 36 -0.91 16.84 -9.50
CA LEU A 36 -0.24 16.12 -10.59
C LEU A 36 -0.27 14.60 -10.36
N ILE A 37 -0.18 13.84 -11.46
CA ILE A 37 -0.09 12.37 -11.38
C ILE A 37 1.31 11.92 -10.95
N TYR A 38 2.36 12.44 -11.60
CA TYR A 38 3.75 12.10 -11.34
C TYR A 38 4.60 13.37 -11.24
N VAL A 39 4.98 13.91 -12.39
CA VAL A 39 5.92 15.03 -12.52
C VAL A 39 5.28 16.20 -13.25
N ASN A 40 5.91 17.37 -13.14
CA ASN A 40 5.57 18.53 -13.95
C ASN A 40 6.14 18.36 -15.37
N PRO A 41 5.30 18.43 -16.43
CA PRO A 41 5.77 18.20 -17.80
C PRO A 41 6.67 19.32 -18.34
N GLU A 42 6.63 20.52 -17.73
CA GLU A 42 7.56 21.62 -18.05
C GLU A 42 8.94 21.42 -17.40
N GLY A 43 9.05 20.50 -16.43
CA GLY A 43 10.24 20.22 -15.63
C GLY A 43 10.09 20.64 -14.16
N PRO A 44 11.07 20.32 -13.30
CA PRO A 44 11.03 20.57 -11.86
C PRO A 44 10.65 22.01 -11.53
N ASP A 45 9.50 22.20 -10.87
CA ASP A 45 8.99 23.51 -10.47
C ASP A 45 8.81 24.50 -11.65
N GLY A 46 8.55 23.96 -12.85
CA GLY A 46 8.43 24.72 -14.10
C GLY A 46 9.76 25.04 -14.78
N ASN A 47 10.91 24.60 -14.24
CA ASN A 47 12.22 24.80 -14.84
C ASN A 47 12.49 23.74 -15.94
N PRO A 48 12.66 24.14 -17.22
CA PRO A 48 12.80 23.21 -18.34
C PRO A 48 14.21 22.60 -18.46
N ASP A 49 14.60 21.85 -17.44
CA ASP A 49 15.84 21.10 -17.36
C ASP A 49 15.53 19.58 -17.47
N PRO A 50 15.79 18.96 -18.64
CA PRO A 50 15.51 17.54 -18.84
C PRO A 50 16.27 16.61 -17.90
N GLN A 51 17.50 16.98 -17.49
CA GLN A 51 18.29 16.13 -16.60
C GLN A 51 17.73 16.13 -15.18
N LYS A 52 17.25 17.28 -14.69
CA LYS A 52 16.55 17.33 -13.40
C LYS A 52 15.16 16.71 -13.50
N SER A 53 14.47 16.84 -14.64
CA SER A 53 13.20 16.14 -14.87
C SER A 53 13.38 14.62 -14.77
N ALA A 54 14.49 14.06 -15.27
CA ALA A 54 14.79 12.64 -15.15
C ALA A 54 14.87 12.16 -13.69
N TYR A 55 15.39 12.98 -12.78
CA TYR A 55 15.43 12.68 -11.35
C TYR A 55 14.03 12.54 -10.76
N ASP A 56 13.16 13.53 -11.00
CA ASP A 56 11.78 13.52 -10.52
C ASP A 56 10.97 12.35 -11.13
N ILE A 57 11.18 12.06 -12.42
CA ILE A 57 10.55 10.92 -13.11
C ILE A 57 10.94 9.61 -12.43
N ARG A 58 12.24 9.39 -12.23
CA ARG A 58 12.75 8.17 -11.62
C ARG A 58 12.19 7.95 -10.22
N GLU A 59 12.20 9.00 -9.40
CA GLU A 59 11.72 8.91 -8.03
C GLU A 59 10.22 8.62 -7.96
N THR A 60 9.41 9.36 -8.74
CA THR A 60 7.95 9.19 -8.72
C THR A 60 7.49 7.87 -9.33
N PHE A 61 8.10 7.43 -10.44
CA PHE A 61 7.79 6.13 -11.04
C PHE A 61 8.21 4.96 -10.13
N LYS A 62 9.37 5.05 -9.47
CA LYS A 62 9.81 4.06 -8.47
C LYS A 62 8.81 3.94 -7.33
N ARG A 63 8.32 5.06 -6.79
CA ARG A 63 7.28 5.08 -5.75
C ARG A 63 5.94 4.50 -6.21
N MET A 64 5.72 4.45 -7.52
CA MET A 64 4.58 3.78 -8.14
C MET A 64 4.95 2.40 -8.73
N ALA A 65 6.00 1.76 -8.21
CA ALA A 65 6.43 0.40 -8.56
C ALA A 65 6.82 0.21 -10.04
N MET A 66 7.34 1.24 -10.70
CA MET A 66 7.88 1.17 -12.05
C MET A 66 9.40 1.41 -12.03
N ASN A 67 10.16 0.49 -12.62
CA ASN A 67 11.60 0.66 -12.79
C ASN A 67 11.91 1.52 -14.04
N ASP A 68 13.20 1.78 -14.30
CA ASP A 68 13.61 2.64 -15.42
C ASP A 68 13.18 2.09 -16.80
N TYR A 69 13.21 0.76 -16.98
CA TYR A 69 12.85 0.11 -18.23
C TYR A 69 11.34 0.22 -18.51
N GLU A 70 10.52 -0.03 -17.48
CA GLU A 70 9.06 0.16 -17.52
C GLU A 70 8.69 1.64 -17.71
N THR A 71 9.43 2.55 -17.08
CA THR A 71 9.20 4.01 -17.16
C THR A 71 9.41 4.55 -18.57
N VAL A 72 10.51 4.16 -19.24
CA VAL A 72 10.76 4.55 -20.63
C VAL A 72 9.70 3.93 -21.55
N ALA A 73 9.36 2.65 -21.33
CA ALA A 73 8.34 1.97 -22.13
C ALA A 73 6.97 2.64 -22.02
N LEU A 74 6.52 2.98 -20.80
CA LEU A 74 5.25 3.69 -20.56
C LEU A 74 5.25 5.11 -21.14
N THR A 75 6.34 5.86 -20.96
CA THR A 75 6.44 7.24 -21.45
C THR A 75 6.40 7.27 -22.98
N ALA A 76 7.33 6.54 -23.63
CA ALA A 76 7.41 6.51 -25.08
C ALA A 76 6.19 5.83 -25.71
N GLY A 77 5.68 4.76 -25.10
CA GLY A 77 4.52 4.02 -25.61
C GLY A 77 3.24 4.84 -25.52
N GLY A 78 3.02 5.52 -24.39
CA GLY A 78 1.89 6.44 -24.24
C GLY A 78 1.97 7.63 -25.21
N HIS A 79 3.12 8.29 -25.28
CA HIS A 79 3.35 9.46 -26.14
C HIS A 79 3.61 9.10 -27.61
N THR A 80 3.52 7.83 -28.01
CA THR A 80 3.36 7.45 -29.42
C THR A 80 1.98 7.90 -29.95
N PHE A 81 1.02 8.10 -29.07
CA PHE A 81 -0.36 8.45 -29.41
C PHE A 81 -0.77 9.85 -28.98
N GLY A 82 -1.72 10.43 -29.71
CA GLY A 82 -2.44 11.63 -29.34
C GLY A 82 -1.63 12.92 -29.39
N LYS A 83 -2.04 13.88 -28.55
CA LYS A 83 -1.45 15.22 -28.45
C LYS A 83 -1.73 15.85 -27.09
N THR A 84 -1.00 16.91 -26.77
CA THR A 84 -1.33 17.86 -25.69
C THR A 84 -2.23 18.99 -26.19
N HIS A 85 -2.87 19.74 -25.29
CA HIS A 85 -3.83 20.79 -25.62
C HIS A 85 -3.56 22.09 -24.84
N GLY A 86 -3.31 23.17 -25.57
CA GLY A 86 -2.81 24.46 -25.09
C GLY A 86 -2.98 25.56 -26.15
N ALA A 87 -4.11 25.53 -26.87
CA ALA A 87 -4.37 26.39 -28.03
C ALA A 87 -4.43 27.91 -27.72
N GLY A 88 -4.52 28.29 -26.44
CA GLY A 88 -4.58 29.68 -26.00
C GLY A 88 -4.41 29.84 -24.49
N ASP A 89 -4.67 31.05 -24.00
CA ASP A 89 -4.48 31.43 -22.60
C ASP A 89 -5.28 30.53 -21.63
N ALA A 90 -4.56 29.91 -20.68
CA ALA A 90 -5.15 29.05 -19.65
C ALA A 90 -6.15 29.79 -18.75
N ALA A 91 -6.06 31.12 -18.64
CA ALA A 91 -7.04 31.93 -17.90
C ALA A 91 -8.46 31.90 -18.52
N LEU A 92 -8.60 31.39 -19.75
CA LEU A 92 -9.90 31.19 -20.41
C LEU A 92 -10.55 29.85 -20.07
N VAL A 93 -9.89 29.00 -19.29
CA VAL A 93 -10.45 27.74 -18.79
C VAL A 93 -11.24 28.02 -17.52
N GLY A 94 -12.53 27.66 -17.51
CA GLY A 94 -13.39 27.81 -16.35
C GLY A 94 -13.05 26.88 -15.17
N PRO A 95 -13.83 26.92 -14.08
CA PRO A 95 -13.61 26.10 -12.90
C PRO A 95 -13.60 24.60 -13.19
N GLU A 96 -12.86 23.85 -12.37
CA GLU A 96 -12.87 22.39 -12.33
C GLU A 96 -14.26 21.82 -11.96
N PRO A 97 -14.54 20.52 -12.21
CA PRO A 97 -15.88 19.96 -12.08
C PRO A 97 -16.58 20.19 -10.73
N GLU A 98 -15.86 20.10 -9.61
CA GLU A 98 -16.45 20.29 -8.26
C GLU A 98 -16.77 21.77 -7.94
N ALA A 99 -16.16 22.71 -8.64
CA ALA A 99 -16.42 24.15 -8.51
C ALA A 99 -17.26 24.70 -9.68
N ALA A 100 -17.62 23.86 -10.65
CA ALA A 100 -18.35 24.26 -11.83
C ALA A 100 -19.82 24.60 -11.51
N PRO A 101 -20.43 25.54 -12.26
CA PRO A 101 -21.88 25.79 -12.17
C PRO A 101 -22.70 24.51 -12.42
N LEU A 102 -23.81 24.37 -11.69
CA LEU A 102 -24.68 23.18 -11.71
C LEU A 102 -25.10 22.78 -13.14
N GLU A 103 -25.35 23.75 -14.01
CA GLU A 103 -25.77 23.52 -15.40
C GLU A 103 -24.71 22.83 -16.27
N GLN A 104 -23.46 22.70 -15.80
CA GLN A 104 -22.41 21.93 -16.47
C GLN A 104 -22.50 20.41 -16.20
N MET A 105 -23.41 19.99 -15.30
CA MET A 105 -23.81 18.58 -15.11
C MET A 105 -22.62 17.62 -14.89
N GLY A 106 -21.72 18.00 -13.99
CA GLY A 106 -20.54 17.20 -13.62
C GLY A 106 -19.35 17.34 -14.57
N LEU A 107 -19.44 18.23 -15.57
CA LEU A 107 -18.28 18.68 -16.34
C LEU A 107 -17.63 19.89 -15.67
N GLY A 108 -16.41 20.23 -16.12
CA GLY A 108 -15.66 21.41 -15.72
C GLY A 108 -14.66 21.80 -16.80
N TRP A 109 -13.80 22.77 -16.50
CA TRP A 109 -12.77 23.29 -17.42
C TRP A 109 -13.33 23.78 -18.75
N ILE A 110 -14.58 24.27 -18.77
CA ILE A 110 -15.21 24.79 -19.98
C ILE A 110 -14.47 26.04 -20.43
N SER A 111 -13.90 25.99 -21.63
CA SER A 111 -13.06 27.07 -22.15
C SER A 111 -13.87 28.09 -22.94
N SER A 112 -13.60 29.38 -22.71
CA SER A 112 -14.09 30.48 -23.56
C SER A 112 -13.14 30.81 -24.72
N HIS A 113 -12.08 30.03 -24.93
CA HIS A 113 -11.15 30.24 -26.04
C HIS A 113 -11.77 29.80 -27.37
N LYS A 114 -12.18 30.77 -28.19
CA LYS A 114 -12.81 30.53 -29.51
C LYS A 114 -13.98 29.52 -29.40
N SER A 115 -13.85 28.33 -29.99
CA SER A 115 -14.88 27.28 -29.89
C SER A 115 -14.83 26.48 -28.58
N GLY A 116 -13.73 26.55 -27.83
CA GLY A 116 -13.51 25.86 -26.56
C GLY A 116 -13.25 24.37 -26.66
N LYS A 117 -13.12 23.82 -27.88
CA LYS A 117 -12.96 22.38 -28.16
C LYS A 117 -12.26 22.14 -29.49
N GLY A 118 -12.03 20.87 -29.85
CA GLY A 118 -11.37 20.51 -31.11
C GLY A 118 -9.96 21.10 -31.17
N ARG A 119 -9.62 21.79 -32.26
CA ARG A 119 -8.32 22.48 -32.40
C ARG A 119 -8.11 23.65 -31.42
N ASP A 120 -9.17 24.14 -30.78
CA ASP A 120 -9.12 25.25 -29.82
C ASP A 120 -9.10 24.77 -28.35
N THR A 121 -8.93 23.46 -28.12
CA THR A 121 -8.92 22.87 -26.78
C THR A 121 -7.73 23.35 -25.94
N ILE A 122 -7.97 23.57 -24.65
CA ILE A 122 -6.94 23.84 -23.64
C ILE A 122 -7.11 22.83 -22.50
N THR A 123 -6.03 22.17 -22.12
CA THR A 123 -5.98 21.22 -21.00
C THR A 123 -4.72 21.46 -20.17
N SER A 124 -3.56 20.93 -20.60
CA SER A 124 -2.30 21.13 -19.88
C SER A 124 -1.65 22.48 -20.14
N GLY A 125 -2.07 23.19 -21.19
CA GLY A 125 -1.39 24.41 -21.67
C GLY A 125 -0.20 24.12 -22.59
N LEU A 126 0.26 22.88 -22.69
CA LEU A 126 1.19 22.44 -23.73
C LEU A 126 0.45 22.18 -25.04
N GLU A 127 1.06 22.42 -26.20
CA GLU A 127 0.38 22.27 -27.49
C GLU A 127 1.21 21.52 -28.53
N GLY A 128 0.63 20.45 -29.06
CA GLY A 128 1.16 19.68 -30.19
C GLY A 128 1.11 18.17 -29.96
N ALA A 129 1.21 17.43 -31.07
CA ALA A 129 1.42 15.98 -31.05
C ALA A 129 2.91 15.67 -30.86
N TRP A 130 3.22 14.48 -30.34
CA TRP A 130 4.60 13.98 -30.28
C TRP A 130 5.06 13.40 -31.62
N THR A 131 4.14 12.80 -32.37
CA THR A 131 4.43 12.00 -33.57
C THR A 131 3.71 12.53 -34.82
N PRO A 132 4.23 12.26 -36.03
CA PRO A 132 3.52 12.54 -37.29
C PRO A 132 2.29 11.65 -37.51
N THR A 133 2.18 10.53 -36.78
CA THR A 133 1.16 9.49 -36.90
C THR A 133 0.45 9.25 -35.56
N PRO A 134 -0.20 10.28 -34.96
CA PRO A 134 -0.65 10.25 -33.56
C PRO A 134 -1.78 9.24 -33.25
N THR A 135 -2.26 8.50 -34.23
CA THR A 135 -3.30 7.47 -34.06
C THR A 135 -2.83 6.08 -34.51
N GLN A 136 -1.53 5.87 -34.67
CA GLN A 136 -0.94 4.61 -35.09
C GLN A 136 0.16 4.19 -34.13
N TRP A 137 0.20 2.90 -33.79
CA TRP A 137 1.33 2.33 -33.08
C TRP A 137 2.49 2.14 -34.07
N ASP A 138 3.59 2.84 -33.85
CA ASP A 138 4.82 2.73 -34.62
C ASP A 138 6.02 3.26 -33.79
N MET A 139 7.18 3.42 -34.43
CA MET A 139 8.41 3.89 -33.79
C MET A 139 8.64 5.40 -33.95
N SER A 140 7.64 6.14 -34.45
CA SER A 140 7.83 7.52 -34.85
C SER A 140 8.18 8.45 -33.70
N TYR A 141 7.77 8.13 -32.45
CA TYR A 141 8.22 8.82 -31.24
C TYR A 141 9.76 8.82 -31.13
N PHE A 142 10.39 7.65 -31.21
CA PHE A 142 11.84 7.55 -31.12
C PHE A 142 12.54 8.08 -32.39
N ASP A 143 11.94 7.88 -33.56
CA ASP A 143 12.46 8.40 -34.83
C ASP A 143 12.63 9.92 -34.78
N VAL A 144 11.61 10.66 -34.29
CA VAL A 144 11.69 12.12 -34.19
C VAL A 144 12.51 12.57 -32.97
N LEU A 145 12.41 11.87 -31.84
CA LEU A 145 13.18 12.21 -30.63
C LEU A 145 14.69 12.21 -30.93
N PHE A 146 15.20 11.16 -31.57
CA PHE A 146 16.62 11.04 -31.92
C PHE A 146 16.99 11.64 -33.28
N GLY A 147 16.04 11.76 -34.22
CA GLY A 147 16.27 12.30 -35.55
C GLY A 147 16.42 13.82 -35.62
N TYR A 148 15.97 14.55 -34.60
CA TYR A 148 16.02 16.00 -34.56
C TYR A 148 16.83 16.56 -33.39
N GLU A 149 17.44 17.72 -33.62
CA GLU A 149 17.86 18.62 -32.56
C GLU A 149 16.65 19.43 -32.08
N TRP A 150 16.55 19.65 -30.78
CA TRP A 150 15.38 20.28 -30.16
C TRP A 150 15.75 21.66 -29.60
N GLU A 151 14.84 22.62 -29.71
CA GLU A 151 14.95 23.93 -29.06
C GLU A 151 13.78 24.18 -28.12
N LEU A 152 14.10 24.78 -26.97
CA LEU A 152 13.11 25.25 -26.02
C LEU A 152 12.29 26.37 -26.66
N SER A 153 10.98 26.26 -26.54
CA SER A 153 9.99 27.19 -27.06
C SER A 153 8.87 27.38 -26.02
N LYS A 154 7.86 28.17 -26.38
CA LYS A 154 6.64 28.37 -25.61
C LYS A 154 5.43 27.94 -26.44
N SER A 155 4.48 27.26 -25.79
CA SER A 155 3.16 26.98 -26.36
C SER A 155 2.36 28.27 -26.57
N PRO A 156 1.22 28.24 -27.29
CA PRO A 156 0.30 29.37 -27.34
C PRO A 156 -0.24 29.81 -25.97
N ALA A 157 -0.30 28.89 -24.99
CA ALA A 157 -0.65 29.20 -23.60
C ALA A 157 0.53 29.73 -22.76
N GLY A 158 1.75 29.73 -23.30
CA GLY A 158 2.95 30.19 -22.59
C GLY A 158 3.68 29.12 -21.77
N ALA A 159 3.33 27.84 -21.92
CA ALA A 159 4.04 26.73 -21.27
C ALA A 159 5.36 26.41 -21.97
N HIS A 160 6.39 26.01 -21.21
CA HIS A 160 7.67 25.53 -21.75
C HIS A 160 7.49 24.18 -22.46
N GLN A 161 7.91 24.11 -23.72
CA GLN A 161 7.94 22.87 -24.51
C GLN A 161 9.10 22.90 -25.49
N TRP A 162 9.41 21.77 -26.09
CA TRP A 162 10.50 21.64 -27.06
C TRP A 162 9.94 21.43 -28.45
N VAL A 163 10.52 22.10 -29.45
CA VAL A 163 10.17 21.95 -30.87
C VAL A 163 11.39 21.52 -31.67
N PRO A 164 11.21 20.70 -32.72
CA PRO A 164 12.31 20.23 -33.54
C PRO A 164 12.85 21.34 -34.44
N LYS A 165 14.17 21.50 -34.49
CA LYS A 165 14.84 22.42 -35.42
C LYS A 165 14.72 21.87 -36.85
N ASN A 166 14.26 22.73 -37.77
CA ASN A 166 14.18 22.42 -39.21
C ASN A 166 13.38 21.14 -39.54
N ILE A 167 12.20 20.98 -38.95
CA ILE A 167 11.34 19.81 -39.18
C ILE A 167 11.03 19.60 -40.66
N ALA A 168 11.13 18.36 -41.13
CA ALA A 168 10.71 17.99 -42.48
C ALA A 168 9.17 17.95 -42.57
N ASP A 169 8.60 18.30 -43.73
CA ASP A 169 7.14 18.30 -43.92
C ASP A 169 6.49 16.93 -43.70
N LYS A 170 7.23 15.84 -43.98
CA LYS A 170 6.76 14.46 -43.75
C LYS A 170 6.62 14.10 -42.27
N ASP A 171 7.32 14.81 -41.39
CA ASP A 171 7.36 14.53 -39.94
C ASP A 171 6.46 15.52 -39.16
N LYS A 172 5.68 16.33 -39.88
CA LYS A 172 4.60 17.15 -39.30
C LYS A 172 3.35 16.32 -39.08
N ALA A 173 2.70 16.52 -37.94
CA ALA A 173 1.43 15.88 -37.60
C ALA A 173 0.26 16.47 -38.42
N PRO A 174 -0.81 15.70 -38.64
CA PRO A 174 -2.09 16.26 -39.09
C PRO A 174 -2.70 17.16 -38.00
N ASP A 175 -3.42 18.21 -38.40
CA ASP A 175 -4.32 18.93 -37.50
C ASP A 175 -5.43 17.99 -36.98
N ALA A 176 -5.89 18.23 -35.75
CA ALA A 176 -6.83 17.36 -35.05
C ALA A 176 -8.23 17.28 -35.70
N GLU A 177 -8.62 18.28 -36.50
CA GLU A 177 -9.93 18.34 -37.17
C GLU A 177 -9.83 18.29 -38.70
N ASP A 178 -8.67 18.64 -39.27
CA ASP A 178 -8.44 18.61 -40.71
C ASP A 178 -7.05 18.05 -41.06
N ALA A 179 -7.00 16.76 -41.38
CA ALA A 179 -5.75 16.07 -41.71
C ALA A 179 -5.00 16.61 -42.94
N SER A 180 -5.64 17.46 -43.76
CA SER A 180 -4.96 18.15 -44.88
C SER A 180 -4.04 19.28 -44.40
N ILE A 181 -4.27 19.79 -43.18
CA ILE A 181 -3.42 20.78 -42.52
C ILE A 181 -2.31 20.06 -41.78
N LYS A 182 -1.07 20.51 -42.00
CA LYS A 182 0.12 19.98 -41.31
C LYS A 182 0.59 20.95 -40.23
N VAL A 183 0.70 20.44 -39.01
CA VAL A 183 1.11 21.19 -37.81
C VAL A 183 2.43 20.66 -37.27
N GLY A 184 3.15 21.48 -36.50
CA GLY A 184 4.39 21.05 -35.84
C GLY A 184 4.14 19.98 -34.78
N ILE A 185 5.21 19.25 -34.44
CA ILE A 185 5.25 18.34 -33.28
C ILE A 185 5.97 19.01 -32.11
N MET A 186 5.86 18.42 -30.93
CA MET A 186 6.49 18.89 -29.71
C MET A 186 7.01 17.73 -28.86
N MET A 187 7.90 18.06 -27.92
CA MET A 187 8.28 17.19 -26.80
C MET A 187 8.15 17.99 -25.50
N THR A 188 7.73 17.36 -24.42
CA THR A 188 7.77 17.93 -23.08
C THR A 188 9.20 17.90 -22.52
N THR A 189 9.47 18.62 -21.43
CA THR A 189 10.77 18.49 -20.75
C THR A 189 10.96 17.06 -20.21
N ALA A 190 9.87 16.40 -19.80
CA ALA A 190 9.89 15.01 -19.39
C ALA A 190 10.23 14.04 -20.54
N ASP A 191 9.74 14.29 -21.75
CA ASP A 191 10.12 13.50 -22.94
C ASP A 191 11.61 13.68 -23.27
N MET A 192 12.10 14.91 -23.17
CA MET A 192 13.52 15.20 -23.39
C MET A 192 14.42 14.49 -22.36
N ALA A 193 13.92 14.16 -21.18
CA ALA A 193 14.65 13.36 -20.20
C ALA A 193 15.02 11.97 -20.76
N MET A 194 14.15 11.37 -21.57
CA MET A 194 14.39 10.08 -22.23
C MET A 194 15.59 10.12 -23.19
N LYS A 195 15.92 11.31 -23.72
CA LYS A 195 17.06 11.55 -24.63
C LYS A 195 18.33 12.00 -23.90
N VAL A 196 18.21 12.74 -22.80
CA VAL A 196 19.32 13.43 -22.13
C VAL A 196 19.88 12.63 -20.95
N ASP A 197 19.03 11.99 -20.16
CA ASP A 197 19.48 11.18 -19.03
C ASP A 197 20.27 9.95 -19.52
N PRO A 198 21.50 9.70 -19.05
CA PRO A 198 22.34 8.64 -19.59
C PRO A 198 21.73 7.23 -19.52
N ASP A 199 20.93 6.92 -18.51
CA ASP A 199 20.37 5.59 -18.33
C ASP A 199 19.05 5.42 -19.08
N TYR A 200 18.16 6.41 -19.04
CA TYR A 200 16.97 6.41 -19.91
C TYR A 200 17.33 6.46 -21.39
N ARG A 201 18.40 7.16 -21.77
CA ARG A 201 18.87 7.21 -23.14
C ARG A 201 19.32 5.86 -23.64
N LYS A 202 20.05 5.08 -22.83
CA LYS A 202 20.48 3.72 -23.23
C LYS A 202 19.27 2.84 -23.51
N ILE A 203 18.25 2.89 -22.65
CA ILE A 203 17.00 2.13 -22.81
C ILE A 203 16.24 2.62 -24.05
N SER A 204 16.12 3.93 -24.23
CA SER A 204 15.44 4.54 -25.38
C SER A 204 16.12 4.19 -26.71
N GLU A 205 17.45 4.28 -26.79
CA GLU A 205 18.20 3.88 -27.99
C GLU A 205 18.13 2.36 -28.23
N HIS A 206 17.99 1.57 -27.17
CA HIS A 206 17.77 0.12 -27.27
C HIS A 206 16.39 -0.19 -27.82
N PHE A 207 15.32 0.39 -27.27
CA PHE A 207 13.97 0.27 -27.80
C PHE A 207 13.85 0.76 -29.24
N HIS A 208 14.51 1.87 -29.56
CA HIS A 208 14.54 2.38 -30.93
C HIS A 208 15.11 1.38 -31.93
N LYS A 209 16.15 0.63 -31.54
CA LYS A 209 16.77 -0.42 -32.37
C LYS A 209 16.01 -1.75 -32.34
N ASN A 210 15.16 -1.97 -31.34
CA ASN A 210 14.44 -3.22 -31.10
C ASN A 210 12.92 -2.97 -30.92
N PRO A 211 12.18 -2.64 -31.99
CA PRO A 211 10.76 -2.29 -31.91
C PRO A 211 9.86 -3.36 -31.29
N GLU A 212 10.14 -4.64 -31.55
CA GLU A 212 9.36 -5.76 -30.99
C GLU A 212 9.52 -5.85 -29.47
N GLU A 213 10.72 -5.60 -28.95
CA GLU A 213 10.99 -5.60 -27.51
C GLU A 213 10.34 -4.39 -26.83
N PHE A 214 10.36 -3.22 -27.48
CA PHE A 214 9.62 -2.06 -27.01
C PHE A 214 8.12 -2.33 -26.89
N ALA A 215 7.53 -2.98 -27.90
CA ALA A 215 6.11 -3.32 -27.88
C ALA A 215 5.75 -4.30 -26.74
N ASP A 216 6.57 -5.33 -26.51
CA ASP A 216 6.38 -6.26 -25.38
C ASP A 216 6.55 -5.55 -24.03
N ALA A 217 7.61 -4.75 -23.87
CA ALA A 217 7.87 -3.99 -22.65
C ALA A 217 6.73 -3.02 -22.33
N PHE A 218 6.22 -2.28 -23.33
CA PHE A 218 5.09 -1.39 -23.15
C PHE A 218 3.81 -2.15 -22.80
N ALA A 219 3.51 -3.26 -23.49
CA ALA A 219 2.33 -4.08 -23.19
C ALA A 219 2.35 -4.62 -21.75
N ARG A 220 3.50 -5.14 -21.30
CA ARG A 220 3.69 -5.64 -19.94
C ARG A 220 3.61 -4.53 -18.89
N ALA A 221 4.27 -3.40 -19.12
CA ALA A 221 4.24 -2.26 -18.21
C ALA A 221 2.85 -1.61 -18.14
N TRP A 222 2.12 -1.55 -19.26
CA TRP A 222 0.73 -1.09 -19.30
C TRP A 222 -0.21 -2.01 -18.54
N PHE A 223 -0.04 -3.33 -18.70
CA PHE A 223 -0.80 -4.32 -17.92
C PHE A 223 -0.52 -4.16 -16.42
N LYS A 224 0.76 -4.09 -16.01
CA LYS A 224 1.15 -3.83 -14.63
C LYS A 224 0.54 -2.53 -14.10
N LEU A 225 0.65 -1.42 -14.84
CA LEU A 225 0.11 -0.11 -14.46
C LEU A 225 -1.38 -0.18 -14.10
N THR A 226 -2.14 -0.92 -14.91
CA THR A 226 -3.60 -0.99 -14.83
C THR A 226 -4.12 -2.10 -13.92
N HIS A 227 -3.24 -2.93 -13.34
CA HIS A 227 -3.61 -4.08 -12.52
C HIS A 227 -2.82 -4.22 -11.21
N ARG A 228 -1.81 -3.38 -10.96
CA ARG A 228 -0.94 -3.43 -9.75
C ARG A 228 -1.69 -3.28 -8.42
N ASP A 229 -2.88 -2.68 -8.43
CA ASP A 229 -3.76 -2.48 -7.26
C ASP A 229 -4.89 -3.52 -7.16
N MET A 230 -4.90 -4.50 -8.08
CA MET A 230 -5.87 -5.59 -8.05
C MET A 230 -5.46 -6.74 -7.11
N GLY A 231 -4.31 -6.69 -6.45
CA GLY A 231 -3.83 -7.75 -5.57
C GLY A 231 -3.62 -9.09 -6.31
N PRO A 232 -3.76 -10.24 -5.60
CA PRO A 232 -3.47 -11.55 -6.16
C PRO A 232 -4.33 -11.90 -7.37
N LYS A 233 -3.75 -12.64 -8.32
CA LYS A 233 -4.36 -13.03 -9.60
C LYS A 233 -5.71 -13.75 -9.47
N VAL A 234 -5.97 -14.44 -8.35
CA VAL A 234 -7.28 -15.07 -8.06
C VAL A 234 -8.45 -14.06 -8.08
N ARG A 235 -8.18 -12.76 -7.95
CA ARG A 235 -9.18 -11.69 -8.07
C ARG A 235 -9.51 -11.29 -9.51
N TYR A 236 -8.74 -11.75 -10.49
CA TYR A 236 -8.85 -11.29 -11.87
C TYR A 236 -9.98 -12.08 -12.54
N LEU A 237 -10.87 -11.37 -13.24
CA LEU A 237 -12.08 -11.95 -13.83
C LEU A 237 -12.12 -11.72 -15.33
N GLY A 238 -12.72 -12.66 -16.07
CA GLY A 238 -12.95 -12.54 -17.50
C GLY A 238 -12.01 -13.40 -18.36
N PRO A 239 -12.28 -13.50 -19.67
CA PRO A 239 -11.59 -14.42 -20.56
C PRO A 239 -10.21 -13.93 -21.03
N GLU A 240 -9.84 -12.68 -20.74
CA GLU A 240 -8.60 -12.04 -21.21
C GLU A 240 -7.51 -11.98 -20.15
N VAL A 241 -7.71 -12.62 -18.99
CA VAL A 241 -6.70 -12.71 -17.94
C VAL A 241 -5.47 -13.46 -18.49
N PRO A 242 -4.27 -12.86 -18.47
CA PRO A 242 -3.07 -13.53 -18.96
C PRO A 242 -2.80 -14.83 -18.20
N ALA A 243 -2.43 -15.88 -18.93
CA ALA A 243 -2.09 -17.16 -18.32
C ALA A 243 -0.79 -17.10 -17.51
N GLU A 244 0.17 -16.27 -17.93
CA GLU A 244 1.43 -16.01 -17.22
C GLU A 244 1.18 -15.43 -15.82
N ASP A 245 1.87 -15.95 -14.81
CA ASP A 245 1.96 -15.31 -13.50
C ASP A 245 3.13 -14.33 -13.53
N LEU A 246 2.89 -13.10 -13.10
CA LEU A 246 3.90 -12.05 -13.08
C LEU A 246 4.36 -11.83 -11.64
N ASP A 247 5.67 -11.68 -11.43
CA ASP A 247 6.27 -11.62 -10.09
C ASP A 247 5.65 -10.52 -9.20
N TRP A 248 5.27 -9.38 -9.78
CA TRP A 248 4.66 -8.26 -9.06
C TRP A 248 3.24 -8.56 -8.54
N GLN A 249 2.61 -9.66 -8.99
CA GLN A 249 1.32 -10.14 -8.49
C GLN A 249 1.44 -10.94 -7.18
N ASP A 250 2.66 -11.06 -6.65
CA ASP A 250 3.00 -11.82 -5.46
C ASP A 250 2.46 -13.27 -5.52
N PRO A 251 2.77 -14.04 -6.59
CA PRO A 251 2.09 -15.29 -6.89
C PRO A 251 2.17 -16.31 -5.74
N ILE A 252 1.10 -17.08 -5.60
CA ILE A 252 0.97 -18.15 -4.62
C ILE A 252 0.64 -19.43 -5.41
N PRO A 253 1.44 -20.50 -5.27
CA PRO A 253 1.17 -21.75 -5.97
C PRO A 253 -0.23 -22.30 -5.67
N GLU A 254 -0.88 -22.88 -6.69
CA GLU A 254 -2.16 -23.57 -6.50
C GLU A 254 -2.00 -24.76 -5.54
N VAL A 255 -3.03 -25.00 -4.73
CA VAL A 255 -3.09 -26.17 -3.84
C VAL A 255 -3.44 -27.42 -4.66
N ASP A 256 -2.50 -28.35 -4.77
CA ASP A 256 -2.62 -29.61 -5.53
C ASP A 256 -2.79 -30.86 -4.64
N TYR A 257 -3.08 -30.65 -3.36
CA TYR A 257 -3.20 -31.68 -2.33
C TYR A 257 -4.55 -31.68 -1.63
N GLU A 258 -4.91 -32.79 -0.98
CA GLU A 258 -6.12 -32.87 -0.15
C GLU A 258 -5.92 -31.98 1.09
N ILE A 259 -6.83 -31.03 1.28
CA ILE A 259 -6.80 -30.08 2.39
C ILE A 259 -7.26 -30.76 3.68
N ILE A 260 -6.63 -30.40 4.80
CA ILE A 260 -6.99 -30.89 6.14
C ILE A 260 -8.48 -30.71 6.48
N ASN A 261 -9.05 -31.67 7.21
CA ASN A 261 -10.44 -31.63 7.65
C ASN A 261 -10.56 -31.16 9.12
N GLN A 262 -11.79 -31.09 9.66
CA GLN A 262 -12.03 -30.61 11.03
C GLN A 262 -11.36 -31.46 12.12
N GLN A 263 -11.18 -32.76 11.91
CA GLN A 263 -10.50 -33.62 12.87
C GLN A 263 -9.00 -33.32 12.89
N ASP A 264 -8.39 -33.20 11.70
CA ASP A 264 -7.00 -32.82 11.52
C ASP A 264 -6.72 -31.45 12.17
N VAL A 265 -7.61 -30.46 11.97
CA VAL A 265 -7.54 -29.13 12.59
C VAL A 265 -7.49 -29.22 14.11
N LYS A 266 -8.36 -30.02 14.73
CA LYS A 266 -8.38 -30.20 16.20
C LYS A 266 -7.09 -30.83 16.71
N GLU A 267 -6.59 -31.85 16.02
CA GLU A 267 -5.34 -32.54 16.37
C GLU A 267 -4.13 -31.62 16.24
N LEU A 268 -4.04 -30.86 15.16
CA LEU A 268 -2.97 -29.90 14.94
C LEU A 268 -2.99 -28.77 15.98
N LYS A 269 -4.14 -28.23 16.35
CA LYS A 269 -4.25 -27.24 17.45
C LYS A 269 -3.68 -27.81 18.76
N MET A 270 -4.01 -29.06 19.11
CA MET A 270 -3.46 -29.72 20.31
C MET A 270 -1.94 -29.86 20.22
N GLN A 271 -1.42 -30.38 19.11
CA GLN A 271 0.02 -30.55 18.90
C GLN A 271 0.78 -29.22 18.98
N ILE A 272 0.23 -28.14 18.41
CA ILE A 272 0.81 -26.79 18.51
C ILE A 272 0.90 -26.34 19.96
N LEU A 273 -0.15 -26.52 20.76
CA LEU A 273 -0.14 -26.13 22.18
C LEU A 273 0.81 -27.00 23.03
N GLU A 274 1.09 -28.24 22.62
CA GLU A 274 2.03 -29.14 23.28
C GLU A 274 3.51 -28.80 23.00
N THR A 275 3.82 -27.95 22.02
CA THR A 275 5.20 -27.49 21.74
C THR A 275 5.82 -26.70 22.89
N GLY A 276 5.01 -26.16 23.81
CA GLY A 276 5.45 -25.26 24.86
C GLY A 276 5.65 -23.81 24.40
N LEU A 277 5.28 -23.47 23.17
CA LEU A 277 5.16 -22.08 22.73
C LEU A 277 4.10 -21.36 23.56
N SER A 278 4.38 -20.12 23.94
CA SER A 278 3.44 -19.30 24.71
C SER A 278 2.29 -18.78 23.84
N VAL A 279 1.19 -18.40 24.50
CA VAL A 279 0.07 -17.70 23.85
C VAL A 279 0.56 -16.45 23.10
N SER A 280 1.41 -15.65 23.74
CA SER A 280 1.98 -14.44 23.14
C SER A 280 2.78 -14.75 21.88
N GLU A 281 3.68 -15.75 21.89
CA GLU A 281 4.49 -16.11 20.71
C GLU A 281 3.64 -16.54 19.50
N LEU A 282 2.58 -17.31 19.74
CA LEU A 282 1.68 -17.80 18.69
C LEU A 282 0.79 -16.68 18.15
N VAL A 283 0.20 -15.86 19.02
CA VAL A 283 -0.60 -14.68 18.64
C VAL A 283 0.26 -13.68 17.89
N TYR A 284 1.45 -13.38 18.39
CA TYR A 284 2.37 -12.42 17.77
C TYR A 284 2.80 -12.86 16.38
N THR A 285 3.13 -14.15 16.20
CA THR A 285 3.54 -14.69 14.89
C THR A 285 2.39 -14.68 13.90
N ALA A 286 1.19 -15.12 14.30
CA ALA A 286 0.02 -15.10 13.43
C ALA A 286 -0.39 -13.68 13.03
N TRP A 287 -0.37 -12.73 13.98
CA TRP A 287 -0.59 -11.32 13.70
C TRP A 287 0.46 -10.75 12.75
N SER A 288 1.74 -11.03 13.00
CA SER A 288 2.85 -10.53 12.16
C SER A 288 2.74 -11.03 10.72
N SER A 289 2.14 -12.21 10.50
CA SER A 289 1.91 -12.76 9.17
C SER A 289 0.73 -12.07 8.48
N ALA A 290 -0.44 -12.11 9.11
CA ALA A 290 -1.69 -11.61 8.51
C ALA A 290 -1.75 -10.07 8.39
N SER A 291 -1.17 -9.34 9.36
CA SER A 291 -1.26 -7.89 9.42
C SER A 291 -0.41 -7.16 8.38
N THR A 292 0.32 -7.87 7.52
CA THR A 292 0.96 -7.25 6.34
C THR A 292 -0.06 -6.87 5.27
N PHE A 293 -1.28 -7.41 5.34
CA PHE A 293 -2.35 -7.06 4.41
C PHE A 293 -2.66 -5.56 4.42
N ARG A 294 -2.96 -5.02 3.24
CA ARG A 294 -3.59 -3.70 3.09
C ARG A 294 -4.68 -3.73 2.01
N GLY A 295 -5.87 -3.23 2.32
CA GLY A 295 -7.03 -3.25 1.42
C GLY A 295 -6.91 -2.33 0.19
N THR A 296 -6.00 -1.36 0.25
CA THR A 296 -5.76 -0.36 -0.80
C THR A 296 -5.34 -1.01 -2.12
N ASP A 297 -4.31 -1.86 -2.11
CA ASP A 297 -3.86 -2.64 -3.27
C ASP A 297 -3.98 -4.16 -3.09
N LYS A 298 -4.50 -4.60 -1.94
CA LYS A 298 -4.78 -6.01 -1.59
C LYS A 298 -3.53 -6.89 -1.57
N LYS A 299 -2.35 -6.29 -1.39
CA LYS A 299 -1.09 -6.99 -1.14
C LYS A 299 -0.97 -7.42 0.33
N GLY A 300 -0.05 -8.33 0.59
CA GLY A 300 0.22 -8.87 1.92
C GLY A 300 -0.81 -9.88 2.40
N GLY A 301 -0.73 -10.24 3.68
CA GLY A 301 -1.55 -11.28 4.30
C GLY A 301 -0.75 -12.53 4.68
N ALA A 302 -1.45 -13.52 5.23
CA ALA A 302 -0.85 -14.74 5.76
C ALA A 302 -0.66 -15.85 4.70
N ASN A 303 -1.39 -15.79 3.59
CA ASN A 303 -1.28 -16.73 2.48
C ASN A 303 0.09 -16.57 1.79
N GLY A 304 0.70 -17.70 1.42
CA GLY A 304 2.07 -17.76 0.93
C GLY A 304 3.13 -17.93 2.02
N ALA A 305 2.80 -17.82 3.31
CA ALA A 305 3.74 -17.93 4.43
C ALA A 305 4.99 -17.02 4.29
N ARG A 306 4.86 -15.86 3.63
CA ARG A 306 6.00 -14.98 3.33
C ARG A 306 6.72 -14.44 4.56
N ILE A 307 6.09 -14.50 5.74
CA ILE A 307 6.75 -14.25 7.02
C ILE A 307 7.97 -15.14 7.26
N ALA A 308 8.02 -16.33 6.66
CA ALA A 308 9.15 -17.26 6.73
C ALA A 308 10.25 -16.97 5.69
N LEU A 309 10.04 -16.01 4.80
CA LEU A 309 10.93 -15.66 3.68
C LEU A 309 11.55 -14.27 3.87
N THR A 310 12.59 -13.98 3.10
CA THR A 310 13.15 -12.62 3.02
C THR A 310 12.20 -11.74 2.21
N PRO A 311 11.89 -10.51 2.67
CA PRO A 311 12.53 -9.83 3.81
C PRO A 311 11.81 -9.97 5.15
N GLN A 312 10.57 -10.46 5.18
CA GLN A 312 9.70 -10.39 6.36
C GLN A 312 10.29 -11.10 7.58
N LYS A 313 11.01 -12.21 7.39
CA LYS A 313 11.65 -12.95 8.49
C LYS A 313 12.73 -12.14 9.22
N ASP A 314 13.30 -11.13 8.55
CA ASP A 314 14.40 -10.30 9.04
C ASP A 314 13.92 -8.93 9.53
N TRP A 315 12.63 -8.60 9.39
CA TRP A 315 12.08 -7.35 9.90
C TRP A 315 12.16 -7.29 11.42
N GLU A 316 12.68 -6.17 11.92
CA GLU A 316 12.82 -5.92 13.36
C GLU A 316 11.50 -6.15 14.10
N VAL A 317 10.41 -5.57 13.60
CA VAL A 317 9.07 -5.69 14.20
C VAL A 317 8.60 -7.14 14.33
N ASN A 318 9.09 -8.06 13.49
CA ASN A 318 8.72 -9.47 13.56
C ASN A 318 9.58 -10.28 14.55
N GLN A 319 10.51 -9.65 15.26
CA GLN A 319 11.36 -10.26 16.29
C GLN A 319 12.05 -11.55 15.79
N PRO A 320 13.04 -11.45 14.86
CA PRO A 320 13.56 -12.60 14.11
C PRO A 320 13.96 -13.83 14.93
N ALA A 321 14.53 -13.63 16.13
CA ALA A 321 14.89 -14.74 17.02
C ALA A 321 13.66 -15.48 17.58
N GLN A 322 12.62 -14.74 18.00
CA GLN A 322 11.35 -15.32 18.45
C GLN A 322 10.62 -15.97 17.28
N LEU A 323 10.54 -15.28 16.15
CA LEU A 323 9.90 -15.80 14.94
C LEU A 323 10.55 -17.10 14.48
N SER A 324 11.87 -17.16 14.41
CA SER A 324 12.60 -18.38 14.03
C SER A 324 12.27 -19.56 14.95
N LYS A 325 12.20 -19.34 16.27
CA LYS A 325 11.78 -20.38 17.23
C LYS A 325 10.38 -20.91 16.91
N VAL A 326 9.42 -20.02 16.67
CA VAL A 326 8.03 -20.41 16.37
C VAL A 326 7.95 -21.14 15.03
N LEU A 327 8.56 -20.59 13.98
CA LEU A 327 8.56 -21.20 12.64
C LEU A 327 9.20 -22.58 12.64
N ASN A 328 10.30 -22.79 13.37
CA ASN A 328 10.92 -24.12 13.49
C ASN A 328 9.98 -25.14 14.12
N ALA A 329 9.29 -24.78 15.22
CA ALA A 329 8.31 -25.66 15.85
C ALA A 329 7.12 -25.99 14.93
N LEU A 330 6.60 -24.99 14.22
CA LEU A 330 5.49 -25.19 13.27
C LEU A 330 5.92 -26.03 12.05
N THR A 331 7.14 -25.83 11.54
CA THR A 331 7.72 -26.62 10.45
C THR A 331 7.91 -28.08 10.87
N ASP A 332 8.35 -28.33 12.11
CA ASP A 332 8.46 -29.68 12.64
C ASP A 332 7.09 -30.38 12.74
N ILE A 333 6.04 -29.66 13.13
CA ILE A 333 4.66 -30.18 13.12
C ILE A 333 4.20 -30.45 11.69
N GLN A 334 4.41 -29.50 10.78
CA GLN A 334 4.06 -29.63 9.36
C GLN A 334 4.65 -30.90 8.78
N LYS A 335 5.96 -31.08 8.96
CA LYS A 335 6.70 -32.23 8.46
C LYS A 335 6.16 -33.53 9.04
N LYS A 336 6.00 -33.62 10.36
CA LYS A 336 5.47 -34.83 11.02
C LYS A 336 4.06 -35.17 10.55
N PHE A 337 3.18 -34.18 10.42
CA PHE A 337 1.82 -34.39 9.94
C PHE A 337 1.82 -34.88 8.49
N ASN A 338 2.53 -34.19 7.60
CA ASN A 338 2.58 -34.51 6.17
C ASN A 338 3.25 -35.88 5.91
N ASP A 339 4.35 -36.19 6.60
CA ASP A 339 5.06 -37.48 6.48
C ASP A 339 4.22 -38.67 7.00
N ALA A 340 3.28 -38.42 7.92
CA ALA A 340 2.40 -39.44 8.48
C ALA A 340 1.18 -39.75 7.59
N GLN A 341 0.91 -38.94 6.57
CA GLN A 341 -0.24 -39.18 5.68
C GLN A 341 0.04 -40.34 4.72
N SER A 342 -0.95 -41.20 4.53
CA SER A 342 -0.89 -42.31 3.57
C SER A 342 -1.38 -41.92 2.17
N GLY A 343 -2.06 -40.77 2.04
CA GLY A 343 -2.53 -40.19 0.78
C GLY A 343 -1.88 -38.84 0.50
N ASN A 344 -2.44 -38.07 -0.44
CA ASN A 344 -1.93 -36.73 -0.79
C ASN A 344 -2.51 -35.63 0.13
N LYS A 345 -2.85 -35.92 1.39
CA LYS A 345 -3.30 -34.90 2.33
C LYS A 345 -2.10 -34.15 2.88
N LYS A 346 -2.18 -32.82 2.96
CA LYS A 346 -1.11 -31.99 3.54
C LYS A 346 -1.68 -30.77 4.24
N VAL A 347 -0.85 -30.16 5.08
CA VAL A 347 -1.05 -28.82 5.64
C VAL A 347 0.13 -27.92 5.24
N SER A 348 -0.16 -26.67 4.87
CA SER A 348 0.84 -25.63 4.61
C SER A 348 1.36 -25.00 5.91
N LEU A 349 2.54 -24.38 5.85
CA LEU A 349 3.07 -23.59 6.94
C LEU A 349 2.21 -22.33 7.14
N ALA A 350 1.71 -21.75 6.05
CA ALA A 350 0.78 -20.61 6.07
C ALA A 350 -0.45 -20.91 6.94
N ASP A 351 -1.09 -22.07 6.73
CA ASP A 351 -2.22 -22.50 7.54
C ASP A 351 -1.83 -22.82 8.98
N LEU A 352 -0.67 -23.44 9.23
CA LEU A 352 -0.22 -23.72 10.60
C LEU A 352 0.09 -22.46 11.42
N ILE A 353 0.61 -21.40 10.79
CA ILE A 353 0.83 -20.10 11.44
C ILE A 353 -0.50 -19.52 11.93
N VAL A 354 -1.50 -19.47 11.05
CA VAL A 354 -2.84 -18.96 11.38
C VAL A 354 -3.52 -19.86 12.42
N LEU A 355 -3.41 -21.18 12.25
CA LEU A 355 -3.98 -22.17 13.16
C LEU A 355 -3.37 -22.10 14.56
N GLY A 356 -2.06 -21.84 14.65
CA GLY A 356 -1.38 -21.61 15.92
C GLY A 356 -1.89 -20.38 16.65
N GLY A 357 -2.12 -19.28 15.92
CA GLY A 357 -2.80 -18.10 16.46
C GLY A 357 -4.20 -18.40 16.97
N CYS A 358 -5.00 -19.16 16.20
CA CYS A 358 -6.34 -19.59 16.61
C CYS A 358 -6.29 -20.42 17.90
N ALA A 359 -5.41 -21.42 17.97
CA ALA A 359 -5.23 -22.27 19.16
C ALA A 359 -4.84 -21.45 20.40
N ALA A 360 -3.97 -20.46 20.23
CA ALA A 360 -3.54 -19.58 21.31
C ALA A 360 -4.67 -18.69 21.82
N VAL A 361 -5.50 -18.13 20.94
CA VAL A 361 -6.68 -17.32 21.32
C VAL A 361 -7.72 -18.19 22.04
N GLU A 362 -8.01 -19.39 21.55
CA GLU A 362 -8.91 -20.34 22.22
C GLU A 362 -8.40 -20.71 23.62
N LYS A 363 -7.10 -21.00 23.75
CA LYS A 363 -6.48 -21.27 25.04
C LYS A 363 -6.60 -20.07 25.98
N ALA A 364 -6.31 -18.86 25.51
CA ALA A 364 -6.39 -17.64 26.31
C ALA A 364 -7.81 -17.34 26.79
N ALA A 365 -8.82 -17.59 25.95
CA ALA A 365 -10.23 -17.48 26.32
C ALA A 365 -10.60 -18.55 27.37
N LYS A 366 -10.15 -19.80 27.18
CA LYS A 366 -10.38 -20.90 28.13
C LYS A 366 -9.76 -20.60 29.50
N ASP A 367 -8.55 -20.07 29.53
CA ASP A 367 -7.85 -19.68 30.77
C ASP A 367 -8.52 -18.50 31.48
N ALA A 368 -9.30 -17.70 30.75
CA ALA A 368 -10.19 -16.65 31.25
C ALA A 368 -11.59 -17.17 31.65
N GLY A 369 -11.89 -18.45 31.43
CA GLY A 369 -13.15 -19.09 31.79
C GLY A 369 -14.20 -19.15 30.67
N TYR A 370 -13.82 -18.86 29.42
CA TYR A 370 -14.71 -18.87 28.25
C TYR A 370 -14.35 -20.01 27.31
N ASN A 371 -15.33 -20.87 27.01
CA ASN A 371 -15.17 -21.90 25.99
C ASN A 371 -15.67 -21.36 24.64
N ILE A 372 -14.76 -21.00 23.75
CA ILE A 372 -15.05 -20.48 22.41
C ILE A 372 -14.15 -21.16 21.38
N GLU A 373 -14.68 -21.37 20.18
CA GLU A 373 -13.92 -21.84 19.03
C GLU A 373 -13.63 -20.64 18.12
N VAL A 374 -12.39 -20.52 17.69
CA VAL A 374 -11.97 -19.53 16.68
C VAL A 374 -12.15 -20.19 15.31
N PRO A 375 -12.95 -19.57 14.41
CA PRO A 375 -13.12 -20.08 13.05
C PRO A 375 -11.78 -20.22 12.34
N PHE A 376 -11.67 -21.25 11.51
CA PHE A 376 -10.47 -21.51 10.73
C PHE A 376 -10.85 -22.18 9.41
N SER A 377 -10.43 -21.56 8.31
CA SER A 377 -10.60 -22.07 6.96
C SER A 377 -9.22 -22.44 6.41
N PRO A 378 -8.92 -23.72 6.16
CA PRO A 378 -7.65 -24.10 5.52
C PRO A 378 -7.66 -23.76 4.03
N GLY A 379 -6.53 -23.98 3.36
CA GLY A 379 -6.36 -23.76 1.91
C GLY A 379 -5.35 -22.67 1.56
N ARG A 380 -4.67 -22.07 2.55
CA ARG A 380 -3.49 -21.25 2.24
C ARG A 380 -2.38 -22.15 1.72
N ALA A 381 -1.55 -21.64 0.82
CA ALA A 381 -0.38 -22.34 0.32
C ALA A 381 0.91 -21.65 0.78
N ASP A 382 2.04 -22.36 0.64
CA ASP A 382 3.36 -21.81 0.88
C ASP A 382 3.95 -21.38 -0.47
N THR A 383 4.42 -20.13 -0.58
CA THR A 383 5.15 -19.65 -1.76
C THR A 383 6.66 -19.87 -1.56
N THR A 384 7.46 -19.54 -2.57
CA THR A 384 8.93 -19.69 -2.51
C THR A 384 9.63 -18.35 -2.52
N GLN A 385 10.93 -18.36 -2.20
CA GLN A 385 11.76 -17.15 -2.24
C GLN A 385 11.90 -16.62 -3.66
N GLU A 386 11.93 -17.51 -4.66
CA GLU A 386 12.01 -17.17 -6.08
C GLU A 386 10.75 -16.45 -6.58
N LEU A 387 9.59 -16.74 -5.97
CA LEU A 387 8.30 -16.10 -6.26
C LEU A 387 8.01 -14.89 -5.35
N THR A 388 9.05 -14.32 -4.72
CA THR A 388 8.93 -13.21 -3.78
C THR A 388 9.94 -12.11 -4.14
N ASP A 389 9.43 -11.01 -4.70
CA ASP A 389 10.22 -9.80 -4.96
C ASP A 389 10.52 -9.08 -3.64
N VAL A 390 11.78 -9.19 -3.20
CA VAL A 390 12.23 -8.64 -1.91
C VAL A 390 12.04 -7.13 -1.84
N GLU A 391 12.33 -6.39 -2.91
CA GLU A 391 12.23 -4.93 -2.92
C GLU A 391 10.76 -4.47 -2.86
N SER A 392 9.88 -5.17 -3.58
CA SER A 392 8.44 -4.92 -3.56
C SER A 392 7.81 -5.17 -2.18
N PHE A 393 8.31 -6.15 -1.42
CA PHE A 393 7.81 -6.47 -0.09
C PHE A 393 8.26 -5.50 1.00
N GLU A 394 9.39 -4.77 0.84
CA GLU A 394 9.80 -3.76 1.82
C GLU A 394 8.75 -2.65 2.00
N TRP A 395 7.94 -2.35 0.98
CA TRP A 395 6.82 -1.41 1.08
C TRP A 395 5.64 -1.89 1.95
N LEU A 396 5.66 -3.15 2.38
CA LEU A 396 4.71 -3.72 3.35
C LEU A 396 5.27 -3.74 4.78
N LYS A 397 6.54 -3.35 4.97
CA LYS A 397 7.16 -3.29 6.29
C LYS A 397 6.44 -2.24 7.14
N PRO A 398 5.88 -2.61 8.31
CA PRO A 398 5.19 -1.65 9.16
C PRO A 398 6.17 -0.62 9.72
N GLU A 399 5.92 0.66 9.43
CA GLU A 399 6.63 1.79 10.07
C GLU A 399 6.14 2.01 11.51
N ALA A 400 4.84 1.80 11.72
CA ALA A 400 4.19 1.73 13.02
C ALA A 400 3.15 0.60 13.02
N ASP A 401 2.99 -0.04 14.18
CA ASP A 401 1.94 -1.02 14.42
C ASP A 401 1.44 -0.88 15.86
N GLY A 402 0.40 -0.05 16.03
CA GLY A 402 -0.19 0.21 17.33
C GLY A 402 -0.81 -1.04 17.99
N PHE A 403 -1.18 -2.06 17.21
CA PHE A 403 -1.69 -3.33 17.76
C PHE A 403 -0.59 -4.10 18.49
N ARG A 404 0.68 -3.96 18.07
CA ARG A 404 1.87 -4.46 18.77
C ARG A 404 2.57 -3.41 19.65
N ASN A 405 2.02 -2.21 19.78
CA ASN A 405 2.65 -1.06 20.46
C ASN A 405 4.07 -0.76 19.93
N TYR A 406 4.22 -0.82 18.61
CA TYR A 406 5.50 -0.65 17.91
C TYR A 406 5.50 0.63 17.08
N ARG A 407 6.64 1.32 17.08
CA ARG A 407 7.04 2.30 16.07
C ARG A 407 8.53 2.13 15.79
N ARG A 408 8.93 2.22 14.52
CA ARG A 408 10.35 2.11 14.14
C ARG A 408 11.17 3.30 14.60
N THR A 409 10.58 4.48 14.53
CA THR A 409 11.18 5.76 14.93
C THR A 409 10.10 6.72 15.41
N ALA A 410 10.50 7.86 15.96
CA ALA A 410 9.60 9.00 16.12
C ALA A 410 9.25 9.57 14.73
N PHE A 411 7.97 9.84 14.51
CA PHE A 411 7.43 10.47 13.30
C PHE A 411 6.86 11.85 13.64
N THR A 412 6.60 12.66 12.60
CA THR A 412 5.87 13.93 12.74
C THR A 412 4.37 13.72 12.98
N VAL A 413 3.84 12.57 12.52
CA VAL A 413 2.46 12.14 12.74
C VAL A 413 2.34 11.43 14.10
N PRO A 414 1.33 11.77 14.94
CA PRO A 414 1.10 11.10 16.21
C PRO A 414 0.82 9.60 16.07
N ASP A 415 1.31 8.79 17.01
CA ASP A 415 1.18 7.32 16.95
C ASP A 415 -0.29 6.83 16.91
N GLU A 416 -1.23 7.56 17.49
CA GLU A 416 -2.66 7.22 17.43
C GLU A 416 -3.30 7.47 16.05
N GLU A 417 -2.77 8.41 15.26
CA GLU A 417 -3.19 8.60 13.87
C GLU A 417 -2.61 7.49 12.99
N MET A 418 -1.35 7.10 13.22
CA MET A 418 -0.74 5.93 12.58
C MET A 418 -1.47 4.62 12.91
N LEU A 419 -2.04 4.48 14.12
CA LEU A 419 -2.91 3.35 14.45
C LEU A 419 -4.19 3.35 13.59
N ILE A 420 -4.82 4.51 13.39
CA ILE A 420 -6.05 4.63 12.59
C ILE A 420 -5.75 4.33 11.12
N ASP A 421 -4.65 4.87 10.58
CA ASP A 421 -4.16 4.54 9.24
C ASP A 421 -3.98 3.02 9.09
N LYS A 422 -3.26 2.38 10.03
CA LYS A 422 -3.07 0.92 10.00
C LYS A 422 -4.40 0.16 10.09
N ALA A 423 -5.35 0.63 10.88
CA ALA A 423 -6.67 0.03 11.00
C ALA A 423 -7.48 0.15 9.70
N GLN A 424 -7.39 1.29 9.01
CA GLN A 424 -7.99 1.51 7.69
C GLN A 424 -7.43 0.53 6.67
N LEU A 425 -6.10 0.35 6.62
CA LEU A 425 -5.46 -0.62 5.73
C LEU A 425 -5.93 -2.05 6.00
N LEU A 426 -6.22 -2.40 7.26
CA LEU A 426 -6.77 -3.72 7.64
C LEU A 426 -8.30 -3.81 7.49
N GLU A 427 -8.93 -2.82 6.85
CA GLU A 427 -10.37 -2.70 6.66
C GLU A 427 -11.17 -2.75 7.98
N LEU A 428 -10.57 -2.32 9.09
CA LEU A 428 -11.18 -2.39 10.42
C LEU A 428 -12.05 -1.17 10.70
N SER A 429 -13.24 -1.43 11.22
CA SER A 429 -14.05 -0.39 11.86
C SER A 429 -13.45 0.03 13.21
N ALA A 430 -13.81 1.22 13.71
CA ALA A 430 -13.36 1.68 15.02
C ALA A 430 -13.66 0.65 16.15
N PRO A 431 -14.84 0.00 16.23
CA PRO A 431 -15.08 -1.05 17.22
C PRO A 431 -14.19 -2.29 17.09
N GLU A 432 -13.87 -2.71 15.86
CA GLU A 432 -12.97 -3.84 15.60
C GLU A 432 -11.52 -3.49 15.99
N MET A 433 -11.06 -2.29 15.63
CA MET A 433 -9.76 -1.76 16.08
C MET A 433 -9.69 -1.73 17.61
N THR A 434 -10.70 -1.17 18.28
CA THR A 434 -10.75 -1.08 19.74
C THR A 434 -10.63 -2.45 20.39
N VAL A 435 -11.46 -3.42 19.98
CA VAL A 435 -11.46 -4.76 20.60
C VAL A 435 -10.15 -5.48 20.36
N LEU A 436 -9.55 -5.35 19.16
CA LEU A 436 -8.25 -5.93 18.83
C LEU A 436 -7.14 -5.33 19.69
N VAL A 437 -7.02 -4.01 19.82
CA VAL A 437 -5.98 -3.39 20.67
C VAL A 437 -6.11 -3.87 22.11
N GLY A 438 -7.32 -3.82 22.69
CA GLY A 438 -7.52 -4.25 24.08
C GLY A 438 -7.18 -5.73 24.30
N GLY A 439 -7.56 -6.61 23.36
CA GLY A 439 -7.23 -8.03 23.42
C GLY A 439 -5.75 -8.31 23.21
N MET A 440 -5.11 -7.71 22.22
CA MET A 440 -3.67 -7.86 21.95
C MET A 440 -2.82 -7.45 23.15
N ARG A 441 -3.21 -6.39 23.88
CA ARG A 441 -2.54 -5.98 25.12
C ARG A 441 -2.62 -7.03 26.22
N VAL A 442 -3.80 -7.59 26.50
CA VAL A 442 -3.93 -8.60 27.58
C VAL A 442 -3.35 -9.96 27.19
N LEU A 443 -3.24 -10.25 25.88
CA LEU A 443 -2.52 -11.42 25.35
C LEU A 443 -0.99 -11.27 25.40
N ASP A 444 -0.48 -10.13 25.88
CA ASP A 444 0.94 -9.80 25.98
C ASP A 444 1.64 -9.83 24.62
N ALA A 445 0.93 -9.40 23.56
CA ALA A 445 1.40 -9.43 22.17
C ALA A 445 2.09 -8.11 21.74
N ASN A 446 2.76 -7.44 22.67
CA ASN A 446 3.52 -6.24 22.38
C ASN A 446 4.91 -6.58 21.81
N TYR A 447 5.42 -5.71 20.94
CA TYR A 447 6.80 -5.78 20.46
C TYR A 447 7.78 -5.77 21.63
N ASN A 448 8.77 -6.66 21.56
CA ASN A 448 9.84 -6.82 22.55
C ASN A 448 9.34 -7.01 24.00
N ASN A 449 8.16 -7.63 24.16
CA ASN A 449 7.52 -7.86 25.46
C ASN A 449 7.30 -6.59 26.30
N SER A 450 7.15 -5.43 25.63
CA SER A 450 6.87 -4.16 26.31
C SER A 450 5.61 -4.24 27.16
N LYS A 451 5.65 -3.60 28.34
CA LYS A 451 4.52 -3.58 29.30
C LYS A 451 3.60 -2.39 29.14
N HIS A 452 3.86 -1.51 28.17
CA HIS A 452 2.98 -0.38 27.88
C HIS A 452 1.60 -0.86 27.43
N GLY A 453 0.57 -0.39 28.11
CA GLY A 453 -0.82 -0.75 27.82
C GLY A 453 -1.23 -2.16 28.26
N VAL A 454 -0.35 -2.96 28.86
CA VAL A 454 -0.70 -4.29 29.40
C VAL A 454 -1.40 -4.10 30.75
N LEU A 455 -2.62 -3.54 30.71
CA LEU A 455 -3.40 -3.16 31.89
C LEU A 455 -4.16 -4.37 32.45
N THR A 456 -3.43 -5.42 32.83
CA THR A 456 -3.98 -6.63 33.44
C THR A 456 -3.00 -7.24 34.44
N LYS A 457 -3.52 -7.98 35.42
CA LYS A 457 -2.73 -8.80 36.36
C LYS A 457 -2.59 -10.25 35.93
N SER A 458 -3.23 -10.65 34.82
CA SER A 458 -3.14 -11.99 34.26
C SER A 458 -2.84 -11.94 32.75
N PRO A 459 -1.65 -11.49 32.33
CA PRO A 459 -1.24 -11.52 30.93
C PRO A 459 -1.35 -12.94 30.33
N GLY A 460 -1.72 -13.01 29.05
CA GLY A 460 -1.97 -14.27 28.34
C GLY A 460 -3.39 -14.82 28.50
N LYS A 461 -4.27 -14.13 29.25
CA LYS A 461 -5.71 -14.45 29.34
C LYS A 461 -6.52 -13.44 28.56
N LEU A 462 -7.51 -13.89 27.81
CA LEU A 462 -8.36 -13.00 27.02
C LEU A 462 -9.49 -12.43 27.90
N THR A 463 -9.22 -11.28 28.52
CA THR A 463 -10.15 -10.55 29.40
C THR A 463 -10.35 -9.11 28.91
N ASN A 464 -11.44 -8.47 29.33
CA ASN A 464 -11.69 -7.05 29.05
C ASN A 464 -10.91 -6.10 30.01
N ASP A 465 -9.86 -6.58 30.68
CA ASP A 465 -9.14 -5.82 31.71
C ASP A 465 -8.55 -4.52 31.19
N PHE A 466 -8.11 -4.48 29.93
CA PHE A 466 -7.62 -3.26 29.30
C PHE A 466 -8.66 -2.13 29.44
N PHE A 467 -9.91 -2.40 29.07
CA PHE A 467 -10.99 -1.40 29.09
C PHE A 467 -11.41 -1.03 30.50
N VAL A 468 -11.51 -2.01 31.40
CA VAL A 468 -11.82 -1.77 32.81
C VAL A 468 -10.78 -0.84 33.44
N ASN A 469 -9.49 -1.04 33.14
CA ASN A 469 -8.42 -0.28 33.76
C ASN A 469 -8.14 1.08 33.08
N ILE A 470 -8.29 1.20 31.75
CA ILE A 470 -8.10 2.49 31.06
C ILE A 470 -9.23 3.49 31.38
N THR A 471 -10.42 2.99 31.72
CA THR A 471 -11.59 3.82 32.09
C THR A 471 -11.73 4.06 33.61
N ASP A 472 -10.86 3.46 34.43
CA ASP A 472 -10.88 3.60 35.90
C ASP A 472 -10.49 5.02 36.34
N ILE A 473 -11.47 5.78 36.84
CA ILE A 473 -11.27 7.15 37.32
C ILE A 473 -10.34 7.26 38.55
N ASN A 474 -10.13 6.16 39.27
CA ASN A 474 -9.17 6.11 40.38
C ASN A 474 -7.73 6.00 39.89
N THR A 475 -7.51 5.84 38.59
CA THR A 475 -6.19 5.91 37.98
C THR A 475 -5.98 7.32 37.41
N GLU A 476 -4.89 7.95 37.81
CA GLU A 476 -4.43 9.23 37.26
C GLU A 476 -3.28 8.99 36.29
N TRP A 477 -3.38 9.57 35.09
CA TRP A 477 -2.36 9.47 34.05
C TRP A 477 -1.60 10.78 33.93
N SER A 478 -0.27 10.69 33.86
CA SER A 478 0.61 11.84 33.63
C SER A 478 1.76 11.46 32.68
N PRO A 479 2.28 12.38 31.85
CA PRO A 479 3.49 12.14 31.08
C PRO A 479 4.64 11.65 31.97
N SER A 480 5.43 10.73 31.46
CA SER A 480 6.66 10.26 32.10
C SER A 480 7.84 11.18 31.74
N LYS A 481 9.07 10.77 32.10
CA LYS A 481 10.30 11.45 31.63
C LYS A 481 10.70 11.04 30.21
N GLU A 482 10.20 9.90 29.74
CA GLU A 482 10.39 9.42 28.38
C GLU A 482 9.26 9.97 27.50
N ASP A 483 9.63 10.50 26.34
CA ASP A 483 8.69 11.10 25.39
C ASP A 483 7.66 10.06 24.94
N ASP A 484 6.40 10.50 24.81
CA ASP A 484 5.23 9.68 24.44
C ASP A 484 4.89 8.50 25.36
N ILE A 485 5.54 8.40 26.52
CA ILE A 485 5.22 7.42 27.56
C ILE A 485 4.51 8.10 28.72
N PHE A 486 3.45 7.46 29.22
CA PHE A 486 2.61 7.94 30.32
C PHE A 486 2.66 6.97 31.49
N GLU A 487 2.67 7.51 32.70
CA GLU A 487 2.56 6.75 33.95
C GLU A 487 1.14 6.83 34.49
N ALA A 488 0.59 5.67 34.89
CA ALA A 488 -0.66 5.57 35.62
C ALA A 488 -0.38 5.36 37.11
N LYS A 489 -0.95 6.22 37.96
CA LYS A 489 -0.84 6.13 39.43
C LYS A 489 -2.21 6.00 40.07
N ASP A 490 -2.28 5.30 41.19
CA ASP A 490 -3.47 5.37 42.04
C ASP A 490 -3.66 6.81 42.53
N ARG A 491 -4.85 7.37 42.31
CA ARG A 491 -5.15 8.77 42.61
C ARG A 491 -5.06 9.11 44.10
N LYS A 492 -5.23 8.12 44.99
CA LYS A 492 -5.20 8.33 46.45
C LYS A 492 -3.80 8.12 47.02
N THR A 493 -3.12 7.06 46.60
CA THR A 493 -1.83 6.66 47.20
C THR A 493 -0.64 7.20 46.43
N GLY A 494 -0.80 7.56 45.15
CA GLY A 494 0.29 7.91 44.24
C GLY A 494 1.12 6.71 43.78
N GLU A 495 0.73 5.48 44.15
CA GLU A 495 1.44 4.27 43.76
C GLU A 495 1.33 4.03 42.25
N LYS A 496 2.47 3.75 41.60
CA LYS A 496 2.51 3.44 40.17
C LYS A 496 1.81 2.12 39.90
N LYS A 497 0.78 2.15 39.04
CA LYS A 497 0.00 0.98 38.60
C LYS A 497 0.48 0.47 37.25
N TRP A 498 0.56 1.36 36.26
CA TRP A 498 0.78 0.99 34.85
C TRP A 498 1.64 2.02 34.11
N THR A 499 2.05 1.66 32.89
CA THR A 499 2.54 2.60 31.87
C THR A 499 1.75 2.38 30.58
N GLY A 500 1.72 3.38 29.70
CA GLY A 500 1.05 3.30 28.40
C GLY A 500 1.64 4.31 27.43
N THR A 501 1.42 4.08 26.14
CA THR A 501 1.76 5.00 25.05
C THR A 501 0.53 5.82 24.63
N ARG A 502 0.70 6.72 23.66
CA ARG A 502 -0.42 7.44 23.03
C ARG A 502 -1.47 6.48 22.45
N VAL A 503 -1.03 5.39 21.82
CA VAL A 503 -1.86 4.32 21.25
C VAL A 503 -2.75 3.67 22.32
N ASP A 504 -2.27 3.58 23.56
CA ASP A 504 -3.06 3.04 24.66
C ASP A 504 -4.06 4.08 25.21
N LEU A 505 -3.59 5.30 25.44
CA LEU A 505 -4.36 6.36 26.09
C LEU A 505 -5.44 6.97 25.19
N VAL A 506 -5.32 6.87 23.86
CA VAL A 506 -6.33 7.39 22.95
C VAL A 506 -7.71 6.79 23.22
N PHE A 507 -7.78 5.53 23.65
CA PHE A 507 -9.02 4.84 24.02
C PHE A 507 -9.64 5.33 25.34
N GLY A 508 -8.88 6.05 26.16
CA GLY A 508 -9.39 6.75 27.34
C GLY A 508 -9.70 8.23 27.11
N SER A 509 -9.29 8.78 25.96
CA SER A 509 -9.24 10.23 25.69
C SER A 509 -10.16 10.68 24.56
N ASN A 510 -10.03 10.10 23.36
CA ASN A 510 -10.89 10.44 22.23
C ASN A 510 -12.34 10.09 22.56
N SER A 511 -13.27 11.03 22.38
CA SER A 511 -14.65 10.89 22.86
C SER A 511 -15.41 9.71 22.23
N GLN A 512 -15.14 9.40 20.96
CA GLN A 512 -15.74 8.25 20.27
C GLN A 512 -15.10 6.93 20.70
N LEU A 513 -13.77 6.83 20.70
CA LEU A 513 -13.07 5.61 21.12
C LEU A 513 -13.28 5.30 22.60
N ARG A 514 -13.43 6.34 23.43
CA ARG A 514 -13.81 6.20 24.84
C ARG A 514 -15.21 5.61 24.99
N ALA A 515 -16.19 6.07 24.21
CA ALA A 515 -17.55 5.51 24.26
C ALA A 515 -17.56 4.01 23.93
N ILE A 516 -16.75 3.58 22.95
CA ILE A 516 -16.59 2.16 22.61
C ILE A 516 -15.88 1.40 23.76
N SER A 517 -14.85 2.00 24.34
CA SER A 517 -14.12 1.42 25.47
C SER A 517 -15.02 1.24 26.70
N GLU A 518 -15.92 2.19 26.97
CA GLU A 518 -16.90 2.11 28.04
C GLU A 518 -17.90 0.97 27.83
N VAL A 519 -18.27 0.63 26.59
CA VAL A 519 -19.07 -0.57 26.28
C VAL A 519 -18.33 -1.84 26.68
N TYR A 520 -17.05 -1.98 26.32
CA TYR A 520 -16.27 -3.17 26.69
C TYR A 520 -15.85 -3.21 28.16
N ALA A 521 -15.87 -2.07 28.87
CA ALA A 521 -15.57 -1.99 30.30
C ALA A 521 -16.75 -2.42 31.20
N GLN A 522 -17.97 -2.56 30.66
CA GLN A 522 -19.15 -2.91 31.46
C GLN A 522 -19.00 -4.31 32.08
N SER A 523 -19.62 -4.49 33.26
CA SER A 523 -19.53 -5.76 34.02
C SER A 523 -20.13 -6.96 33.28
N ASP A 524 -21.08 -6.72 32.38
CA ASP A 524 -21.77 -7.69 31.53
C ASP A 524 -21.13 -7.85 30.13
N ALA A 525 -20.10 -7.06 29.80
CA ALA A 525 -19.47 -7.08 28.49
C ALA A 525 -18.37 -8.14 28.31
N LYS A 526 -18.04 -8.93 29.33
CA LYS A 526 -16.89 -9.86 29.29
C LYS A 526 -17.02 -10.92 28.17
N GLU A 527 -18.18 -11.55 28.05
CA GLU A 527 -18.42 -12.54 26.99
C GLU A 527 -18.53 -11.88 25.61
N LYS A 528 -19.14 -10.69 25.55
CA LYS A 528 -19.21 -9.87 24.33
C LYS A 528 -17.81 -9.53 23.81
N PHE A 529 -16.93 -9.07 24.69
CA PHE A 529 -15.53 -8.77 24.38
C PHE A 529 -14.82 -9.99 23.76
N VAL A 530 -14.93 -11.17 24.37
CA VAL A 530 -14.30 -12.40 23.85
C VAL A 530 -14.82 -12.73 22.45
N LYS A 531 -16.15 -12.67 22.24
CA LYS A 531 -16.75 -12.97 20.92
C LYS A 531 -16.35 -11.95 19.86
N ASP A 532 -16.38 -10.67 20.20
CA ASP A 532 -16.03 -9.59 19.26
C ASP A 532 -14.52 -9.60 18.95
N PHE A 533 -13.66 -9.93 19.92
CA PHE A 533 -12.23 -10.14 19.68
C PHE A 533 -11.99 -11.30 18.71
N VAL A 534 -12.62 -12.45 18.95
CA VAL A 534 -12.49 -13.62 18.06
C VAL A 534 -12.98 -13.31 16.64
N LYS A 535 -14.09 -12.57 16.51
CA LYS A 535 -14.61 -12.14 15.21
C LYS A 535 -13.63 -11.20 14.47
N ALA A 536 -13.08 -10.22 15.17
CA ALA A 536 -12.12 -9.29 14.58
C ALA A 536 -10.78 -9.98 14.24
N TRP A 537 -10.33 -10.92 15.08
CA TRP A 537 -9.17 -11.76 14.82
C TRP A 537 -9.36 -12.60 13.55
N ASP A 538 -10.47 -13.34 13.46
CA ASP A 538 -10.80 -14.16 12.28
C ASP A 538 -10.89 -13.33 10.99
N LYS A 539 -11.46 -12.12 11.08
CA LYS A 539 -11.46 -11.17 9.96
C LYS A 539 -10.05 -10.89 9.47
N VAL A 540 -9.14 -10.46 10.35
CA VAL A 540 -7.74 -10.13 9.96
C VAL A 540 -7.03 -11.35 9.38
N MET A 541 -7.22 -12.53 9.97
CA MET A 541 -6.61 -13.76 9.45
C MET A 541 -7.07 -14.11 8.03
N ASN A 542 -8.24 -13.65 7.58
CA ASN A 542 -8.85 -13.98 6.29
C ASN A 542 -8.91 -12.81 5.29
N LEU A 543 -8.22 -11.69 5.54
CA LEU A 543 -8.27 -10.52 4.65
C LEU A 543 -7.78 -10.84 3.22
N ASP A 544 -6.81 -11.74 3.09
CA ASP A 544 -6.22 -12.18 1.81
C ASP A 544 -6.84 -13.45 1.22
N ARG A 545 -7.90 -14.00 1.84
CA ARG A 545 -8.56 -15.25 1.41
C ARG A 545 -9.56 -15.01 0.29
N PHE A 546 -9.06 -14.47 -0.81
CA PHE A 546 -9.83 -14.24 -2.04
C PHE A 546 -10.19 -15.54 -2.75
N ASP A 547 -9.46 -16.63 -2.50
CA ASP A 547 -9.77 -17.98 -2.97
C ASP A 547 -11.10 -18.54 -2.41
N LEU A 548 -11.61 -17.94 -1.34
CA LEU A 548 -12.88 -18.32 -0.71
C LEU A 548 -14.07 -17.44 -1.12
N LYS A 549 -13.86 -16.44 -1.99
CA LYS A 549 -14.86 -15.39 -2.31
C LYS A 549 -15.45 -15.52 -3.70
#